data_AF-Q97JS7-F1
#
_entry.id   AF-Q97JS7-F1
#
_cell.length_a   1.000
_cell.length_b   1.000
_cell.length_c   1.000
_cell.angle_alpha   90.00
_cell.angle_beta   90.00
_cell.angle_gamma   90.00
#
_symmetry.space_group_name_H-M   'P 1'
#
loop_
_entity.id
_entity.type
_entity.pdbx_description
1 polymer ?
#
loop_
_entity_poly.entity_id
_entity_poly.type
_entity_poly.pdbx_seq_one_letter_code
_entity_poly.pdbx_strand_id
1 'polypeptide(L)' 'MKSKSFNILIEILNIIIYILNKNDFKIYDEENTDYYISKIGYSGLLDEIFFKVKERKK' A
#
# COMPACT_ATOMS: atom_id res chain seq x y z
N MET A 1 14.05 -10.71 12.31
CA MET A 1 12.78 -11.20 11.72
C MET A 1 11.64 -10.54 12.50
N LYS A 2 10.75 -9.75 11.87
CA LYS A 2 9.63 -9.13 12.59
C LYS A 2 8.66 -10.21 13.10
N SER A 3 7.84 -9.86 14.09
CA SER A 3 6.88 -10.80 14.68
C SER A 3 5.89 -11.29 13.63
N LYS A 4 5.35 -12.50 13.84
CA LYS A 4 4.25 -13.03 13.02
C LYS A 4 3.09 -12.03 12.93
N SER A 5 2.81 -11.34 14.04
CA SER A 5 1.77 -10.30 14.15
C SER A 5 2.01 -9.13 13.19
N PHE A 6 3.26 -8.69 13.04
CA PHE A 6 3.61 -7.62 12.11
C PHE A 6 3.36 -8.03 10.65
N ASN A 7 3.75 -9.26 10.28
CA ASN A 7 3.51 -9.75 8.92
C ASN A 7 2.00 -9.83 8.61
N ILE A 8 1.20 -10.31 9.58
CA ILE A 8 -0.27 -10.34 9.47
C ILE A 8 -0.83 -8.91 9.27
N LEU A 9 -0.30 -7.91 9.99
CA LEU A 9 -0.75 -6.53 9.83
C LEU A 9 -0.49 -6.01 8.41
N ILE A 10 0.70 -6.27 7.84
CA ILE A 10 1.03 -5.89 6.47
C ILE A 10 0.11 -6.59 5.45
N GLU A 11 -0.24 -7.85 5.69
CA GLU A 11 -1.19 -8.58 4.85
C GLU A 11 -2.60 -7.97 4.92
N ILE A 12 -3.10 -7.65 6.12
CA ILE A 12 -4.41 -6.99 6.31
C ILE A 12 -4.46 -5.64 5.59
N LEU A 13 -3.42 -4.81 5.72
CA LEU A 13 -3.34 -3.52 5.03
C LEU A 13 -3.40 -3.70 3.50
N ASN A 14 -2.70 -4.70 2.97
CA ASN A 14 -2.75 -5.00 1.54
C ASN A 14 -4.12 -5.51 1.07
N ILE A 15 -4.85 -6.26 1.90
CA ILE A 15 -6.24 -6.66 1.62
C ILE A 15 -7.15 -5.43 1.56
N ILE A 16 -7.03 -4.50 2.51
CA ILE A 16 -7.80 -3.25 2.52
C ILE A 16 -7.51 -2.43 1.25
N ILE A 17 -6.24 -2.23 0.91
CA ILE A 17 -5.83 -1.50 -0.31
C ILE A 17 -6.39 -2.17 -1.56
N TYR A 18 -6.36 -3.50 -1.63
CA TYR A 18 -6.93 -4.23 -2.77
C TYR A 18 -8.44 -4.00 -2.90
N ILE A 19 -9.19 -4.08 -1.80
CA ILE A 19 -10.65 -3.85 -1.78
C ILE A 19 -10.95 -2.43 -2.23
N LEU A 20 -10.26 -1.43 -1.69
CA LEU A 20 -10.43 -0.02 -2.06
C LEU A 20 -10.17 0.20 -3.56
N ASN A 21 -9.03 -0.30 -4.06
CA ASN A 21 -8.66 -0.14 -5.47
C ASN A 21 -9.65 -0.82 -6.43
N LYS A 22 -10.23 -1.96 -6.03
CA LYS A 22 -11.22 -2.70 -6.82
C LYS A 22 -12.57 -2.01 -6.89
N ASN A 23 -12.93 -1.22 -5.87
CA ASN A 23 -14.20 -0.51 -5.79
C ASN A 23 -14.07 0.99 -6.14
N ASP A 24 -12.99 1.38 -6.84
CA ASP A 24 -12.70 2.76 -7.24
C ASP A 24 -12.54 3.80 -6.11
N PHE A 25 -12.41 3.35 -4.85
CA PHE A 25 -12.06 4.18 -3.69
C PHE A 25 -10.54 4.26 -3.49
N LYS A 26 -9.80 4.54 -4.56
CA LYS A 26 -8.32 4.56 -4.54
C LYS A 26 -7.80 5.64 -3.59
N ILE A 27 -6.72 5.34 -2.86
CA ILE A 27 -6.04 6.31 -1.99
C ILE A 27 -5.00 7.03 -2.82
N TYR A 28 -5.27 8.29 -3.18
CA TYR A 28 -4.40 9.11 -4.02
C TYR A 28 -3.35 9.84 -3.19
N ASP A 29 -2.23 10.15 -3.83
CA ASP A 29 -1.27 11.12 -3.33
C ASP A 29 -1.85 12.53 -3.52
N GLU A 30 -1.87 13.31 -2.44
CA GLU A 30 -2.39 14.68 -2.44
C GLU A 30 -1.49 15.64 -3.24
N GLU A 31 -0.18 15.42 -3.20
CA GLU A 31 0.80 16.23 -3.94
C GLU A 31 0.90 15.80 -5.41
N ASN A 32 0.47 14.57 -5.72
CA ASN A 32 0.48 14.03 -7.08
C ASN A 32 -0.72 13.12 -7.37
N THR A 33 -1.87 13.73 -7.65
CA THR A 33 -3.16 13.05 -7.84
C THR A 33 -3.21 12.09 -9.04
N ASP A 34 -2.18 12.08 -9.89
CA ASP A 34 -2.03 11.09 -10.95
C ASP A 34 -1.63 9.71 -10.42
N TYR A 35 -1.26 9.60 -9.14
CA TYR A 35 -0.82 8.35 -8.52
C TYR A 35 -1.68 7.94 -7.32
N TYR A 36 -1.85 6.63 -7.15
CA TYR A 36 -2.55 6.05 -6.00
C TYR A 36 -1.81 4.84 -5.44
N ILE A 37 -2.02 4.56 -4.15
CA ILE A 37 -1.39 3.43 -3.46
C ILE A 37 -1.90 2.10 -4.04
N SER A 38 -0.97 1.26 -4.47
CA SER A 38 -1.24 -0.07 -5.01
C SER A 38 -0.93 -1.20 -4.04
N LYS A 39 0.04 -1.01 -3.13
CA LYS A 39 0.51 -2.01 -2.18
C LYS A 39 1.34 -1.37 -1.07
N ILE A 40 1.34 -1.97 0.11
CA ILE A 40 2.30 -1.70 1.19
C ILE A 40 3.31 -2.85 1.31
N GLY A 41 4.56 -2.51 1.57
CA GLY A 41 5.64 -3.45 1.84
C GLY A 41 6.53 -2.97 2.98
N TYR A 42 7.33 -3.89 3.50
CA TYR A 42 8.33 -3.60 4.52
C TYR A 42 9.73 -3.88 3.95
N SER A 43 10.67 -2.97 4.16
CA SER A 43 12.07 -3.16 3.83
C SER A 43 12.84 -3.63 5.06
N GLY A 44 13.30 -4.87 5.06
CA GLY A 44 14.17 -5.38 6.12
C GLY A 44 15.56 -4.72 6.15
N LEU A 45 15.95 -4.04 5.05
CA LEU A 45 17.21 -3.30 4.96
C LEU A 45 17.15 -1.94 5.66
N LEU A 46 16.02 -1.23 5.51
CA LEU A 46 15.83 0.12 6.05
C LEU A 46 15.05 0.12 7.38
N ASP A 47 14.48 -1.02 7.75
CA ASP A 47 13.51 -1.17 8.86
C ASP A 47 12.27 -0.25 8.73
N GLU A 48 11.85 0.01 7.50
CA GLU A 48 10.80 0.98 7.17
C GLU A 48 9.65 0.34 6.37
N ILE A 49 8.47 0.97 6.44
CA ILE A 49 7.27 0.61 5.66
C ILE A 49 7.17 1.57 4.48
N PHE A 50 7.00 1.00 3.28
CA PHE A 50 6.83 1.75 2.05
C PHE A 50 5.52 1.41 1.39
N PHE A 51 4.94 2.38 0.70
CA PHE A 51 3.87 2.14 -0.25
C PHE A 51 4.42 2.16 -1.69
N LYS A 52 3.80 1.40 -2.57
CA LYS A 52 4.05 1.45 -4.02
C LYS A 52 2.87 2.13 -4.68
N VAL A 53 3.13 3.06 -5.58
CA VAL A 53 2.08 3.74 -6.34
C VAL A 53 1.84 3.10 -7.71
N LYS A 54 0.65 3.36 -8.26
CA LYS A 54 0.32 3.16 -9.68
C LYS A 54 -0.23 4.46 -10.24
N GLU A 55 0.07 4.72 -11.51
CA GLU A 55 -0.51 5.83 -12.24
C GLU A 55 -2.00 5.56 -12.54
N ARG A 56 -2.82 6.60 -12.39
CA ARG A 56 -4.20 6.63 -12.87
C ARG A 56 -4.15 6.64 -14.39
N LYS A 57 -4.60 5.55 -15.01
CA LYS A 57 -4.90 5.58 -16.45
C LYS A 57 -6.07 6.53 -16.67
N LYS A 58 -5.86 7.56 -17.50
CA LYS A 58 -6.91 8.46 -17.97
C LYS A 58 -7.88 7.75 -18.89
#